data_AF-A0A8D8JNV1-F1
#
_entry.id   AF-A0A8D8JNV1-F1
#
_cell.length_a   1.000
_cell.length_b   1.000
_cell.length_c   1.000
_cell.angle_alpha   90.00
_cell.angle_beta   90.00
_cell.angle_gamma   90.00
#
_symmetry.space_group_name_H-M   'P 1'
#
loop_
_entity.id
_entity.type
_entity.pdbx_description
1 polymer ?
#
loop_
_entity_poly.entity_id
_entity_poly.type
_entity_poly.pdbx_seq_one_letter_code
_entity_poly.pdbx_strand_id
1 'polypeptide(L)'
;MIPTARFKQANFQQSTAEDDDDGMEVDTVAPDFGGGPSGSGTAAVAGSSSWMVMPRVDDSNTHWHSKPPMERFIGILDQLDSKVEKLRKEALVLQEKKDFLAMSVDLLRNNEYLTGLDENEREEINCYVQRISGRLSTVELSVCTVRDRAQEDSLHHVNSLIDAVISGPDSVLSRMRCQQFLNACSTSDSSASYSELLDPTMCSDKKFESALLGCTLDDQKTIKKRLQALLTYLTQQTVVQ
;
A
#
# COMPACT_ATOMS: atom_id res chain seq x y z
N MET A 1 14.54 -28.14 -27.18
CA MET A 1 15.16 -29.01 -26.16
C MET A 1 15.89 -28.12 -25.17
N ILE A 2 15.30 -27.92 -23.99
CA ILE A 2 15.77 -27.02 -22.93
C ILE A 2 16.01 -27.92 -21.70
N PRO A 3 17.18 -27.89 -21.03
CA PRO A 3 17.41 -28.74 -19.87
C PRO A 3 16.75 -28.17 -18.62
N THR A 4 15.88 -28.99 -18.01
CA THR A 4 15.20 -28.78 -16.73
C THR A 4 16.20 -28.83 -15.57
N ALA A 5 16.32 -27.74 -14.81
CA ALA A 5 17.06 -27.72 -13.55
C ALA A 5 16.18 -28.27 -12.41
N ARG A 6 16.68 -29.32 -11.77
CA ARG A 6 16.01 -30.11 -10.73
C ARG A 6 16.32 -29.48 -9.36
N PHE A 7 15.35 -28.82 -8.73
CA PHE A 7 15.49 -28.35 -7.35
C PHE A 7 15.40 -29.54 -6.38
N LYS A 8 16.40 -29.69 -5.52
CA LYS A 8 16.45 -30.68 -4.43
C LYS A 8 15.70 -30.11 -3.22
N GLN A 9 14.64 -30.78 -2.80
CA GLN A 9 14.00 -30.60 -1.49
C GLN A 9 14.99 -30.98 -0.38
N ALA A 10 15.23 -30.05 0.55
CA ALA A 10 15.89 -30.35 1.80
C ALA A 10 14.82 -30.74 2.84
N ASN A 11 15.03 -31.91 3.42
CA ASN A 11 14.25 -32.56 4.46
C ASN A 11 14.39 -31.78 5.78
N PHE A 12 13.28 -31.35 6.39
CA PHE A 12 13.29 -30.84 7.77
C PHE A 12 12.42 -31.75 8.63
N GLN A 13 13.09 -32.52 9.47
CA GLN A 13 12.48 -33.43 10.43
C GLN A 13 12.04 -32.64 11.67
N GLN A 14 10.87 -33.04 12.16
CA GLN A 14 10.01 -32.55 13.22
C GLN A 14 10.66 -32.48 14.62
N SER A 15 10.21 -31.52 15.44
CA SER A 15 10.26 -31.61 16.90
C SER A 15 8.93 -31.13 17.50
N THR A 16 8.42 -31.93 18.43
CA THR A 16 7.10 -31.94 19.06
C THR A 16 7.14 -31.35 20.48
N ALA A 17 6.05 -30.70 20.90
CA ALA A 17 5.44 -30.67 22.26
C ALA A 17 4.74 -29.31 22.46
N GLU A 18 3.40 -29.25 22.48
CA GLU A 18 2.48 -29.25 23.67
C GLU A 18 1.80 -27.86 23.70
N ASP A 19 0.53 -27.79 23.26
CA ASP A 19 -0.70 -27.72 24.07
C ASP A 19 -0.97 -26.30 24.61
N ASP A 20 -1.95 -25.63 24.00
CA ASP A 20 -2.99 -24.92 24.75
C ASP A 20 -4.24 -24.75 23.86
N ASP A 21 -5.32 -25.30 24.39
CA ASP A 21 -6.69 -25.37 23.96
C ASP A 21 -7.38 -24.00 24.08
N ASP A 22 -7.96 -23.48 23.01
CA ASP A 22 -8.95 -22.40 23.10
C ASP A 22 -10.10 -22.70 22.13
N GLY A 23 -11.09 -23.40 22.68
CA GLY A 23 -12.33 -23.79 22.02
C GLY A 23 -13.14 -22.58 21.56
N MET A 24 -13.65 -22.67 20.33
CA MET A 24 -14.71 -21.80 19.82
C MET A 24 -16.02 -22.13 20.53
N GLU A 25 -16.46 -21.28 21.45
CA GLU A 25 -17.85 -21.29 21.93
C GLU A 25 -18.78 -20.74 20.82
N VAL A 26 -19.72 -21.59 20.42
CA VAL A 26 -20.78 -21.29 19.45
C VAL A 26 -22.07 -21.04 20.24
N ASP A 27 -22.36 -19.78 20.54
CA ASP A 27 -23.62 -19.42 21.19
C ASP A 27 -24.79 -19.62 20.22
N THR A 28 -25.52 -20.71 20.44
CA THR A 28 -26.77 -21.03 19.77
C THR A 28 -27.93 -20.60 20.67
N VAL A 29 -28.51 -19.44 20.38
CA VAL A 29 -29.75 -18.98 21.04
C VAL A 29 -30.91 -19.10 20.05
N ALA A 30 -31.86 -19.95 20.39
CA ALA A 30 -33.10 -20.21 19.67
C ALA A 30 -34.04 -18.98 19.64
N PRO A 31 -34.94 -18.84 18.65
CA PRO A 31 -35.89 -17.74 18.61
C PRO A 31 -37.13 -18.08 19.45
N ASP A 32 -37.44 -17.27 20.46
CA ASP A 32 -38.73 -17.26 21.13
C ASP A 32 -39.68 -16.27 20.45
N PHE A 33 -40.85 -16.76 20.06
CA PHE A 33 -41.94 -16.00 19.44
C PHE A 33 -42.89 -15.54 20.55
N GLY A 34 -43.04 -14.23 20.76
CA GLY A 34 -44.10 -13.73 21.64
C GLY A 34 -44.20 -12.22 21.80
N GLY A 35 -45.13 -11.59 21.06
CA GLY A 35 -45.95 -10.46 21.52
C GLY A 35 -45.33 -9.05 21.57
N GLY A 36 -45.77 -8.17 20.66
CA GLY A 36 -45.74 -6.71 20.89
C GLY A 36 -46.78 -6.26 21.94
N PRO A 37 -46.97 -4.95 22.22
CA PRO A 37 -46.60 -3.80 21.38
C PRO A 37 -45.97 -2.58 22.12
N SER A 38 -45.56 -1.60 21.31
CA SER A 38 -45.43 -0.17 21.62
C SER A 38 -44.29 0.29 22.54
N GLY A 39 -43.31 0.97 21.93
CA GLY A 39 -42.29 1.75 22.62
C GLY A 39 -41.38 2.47 21.64
N SER A 40 -41.79 3.67 21.23
CA SER A 40 -40.99 4.66 20.51
C SER A 40 -39.59 4.82 21.14
N GLY A 41 -38.53 4.67 20.35
CA GLY A 41 -37.18 4.99 20.79
C GLY A 41 -36.12 4.44 19.85
N THR A 42 -36.03 4.98 18.64
CA THR A 42 -34.84 4.81 17.80
C THR A 42 -33.65 5.47 18.50
N ALA A 43 -32.91 4.69 19.29
CA ALA A 43 -31.58 5.06 19.76
C ALA A 43 -30.64 4.93 18.56
N ALA A 44 -30.46 6.05 17.85
CA ALA A 44 -29.40 6.18 16.86
C ALA A 44 -28.07 5.87 17.54
N VAL A 45 -27.37 4.85 17.05
CA VAL A 45 -25.99 4.55 17.44
C VAL A 45 -25.14 5.69 16.90
N ALA A 46 -24.98 6.75 17.69
CA ALA A 46 -24.11 7.87 17.40
C ALA A 46 -22.65 7.45 17.64
N GLY A 47 -22.14 6.54 16.80
CA GLY A 47 -20.73 6.52 16.49
C GLY A 47 -20.43 7.79 15.71
N SER A 48 -20.19 8.90 16.41
CA SER A 48 -19.87 10.20 15.81
C SER A 48 -18.60 10.04 15.01
N SER A 49 -18.78 9.69 13.74
CA SER A 49 -17.67 9.37 12.89
C SER A 49 -17.03 10.70 12.52
N SER A 50 -15.80 10.91 12.98
CA SER A 50 -15.04 12.16 12.86
C SER A 50 -15.02 12.75 11.43
N TRP A 51 -15.30 11.94 10.40
CA TRP A 51 -15.45 12.33 9.00
C TRP A 51 -16.70 13.17 8.68
N MET A 52 -17.78 13.05 9.46
CA MET A 52 -19.03 13.80 9.23
C MET A 52 -18.97 15.24 9.75
N VAL A 53 -17.95 15.62 10.51
CA VAL A 53 -17.78 17.01 10.96
C VAL A 53 -17.24 17.81 9.77
N MET A 54 -18.14 18.41 9.01
CA MET A 54 -17.80 19.41 7.99
C MET A 54 -16.93 20.50 8.64
N PRO A 55 -15.82 20.93 8.02
CA PRO A 55 -15.10 22.13 8.47
C PRO A 55 -16.10 23.28 8.49
N ARG A 56 -16.53 23.69 9.69
CA ARG A 56 -17.51 24.76 9.85
C ARG A 56 -16.77 26.09 9.86
N VAL A 57 -17.35 27.06 9.17
CA VAL A 57 -17.11 28.47 9.47
C VAL A 57 -17.64 28.70 10.88
N ASP A 58 -16.74 28.70 11.86
CA ASP A 58 -17.14 28.95 13.24
C ASP A 58 -17.25 30.45 13.47
N ASP A 59 -18.47 30.97 13.29
CA ASP A 59 -18.79 32.38 13.54
C ASP A 59 -18.63 32.78 15.03
N SER A 60 -18.49 31.80 15.94
CA SER A 60 -18.37 32.04 17.39
C SER A 60 -16.91 32.17 17.84
N ASN A 61 -15.95 31.81 16.99
CA ASN A 61 -14.53 31.83 17.31
C ASN A 61 -13.93 33.22 17.01
N THR A 62 -13.73 34.02 18.05
CA THR A 62 -13.13 35.38 17.94
C THR A 62 -11.76 35.39 17.24
N HIS A 63 -11.00 34.29 17.33
CA HIS A 63 -9.72 34.11 16.62
C HIS A 63 -9.89 33.80 15.13
N TRP A 64 -11.01 33.17 14.73
CA TRP A 64 -11.33 32.99 13.31
C TRP A 64 -11.66 34.34 12.68
N HIS A 65 -12.44 35.17 13.38
CA HIS A 65 -12.81 36.52 12.95
C HIS A 65 -11.67 37.55 12.95
N SER A 66 -10.55 37.28 13.62
CA SER A 66 -9.38 38.17 13.60
C SER A 66 -8.45 37.94 12.40
N LYS A 67 -8.57 36.80 11.70
CA LYS A 67 -7.73 36.48 10.54
C LYS A 67 -8.25 37.15 9.26
N PRO A 68 -7.38 37.53 8.31
CA PRO A 68 -7.81 37.93 6.97
C PRO A 68 -8.68 36.83 6.33
N PRO A 69 -9.73 37.17 5.56
CA PRO A 69 -10.62 36.18 4.96
C PRO A 69 -9.88 35.08 4.17
N MET A 70 -8.84 35.44 3.42
CA MET A 70 -8.02 34.51 2.65
C MET A 70 -7.38 33.42 3.55
N GLU A 71 -6.82 33.80 4.70
CA GLU A 71 -6.16 32.85 5.61
C GLU A 71 -7.16 31.85 6.21
N ARG A 72 -8.40 32.30 6.46
CA ARG A 72 -9.48 31.43 6.94
C ARG A 72 -9.84 30.37 5.90
N PHE A 73 -9.96 30.77 4.64
CA PHE A 73 -10.26 29.84 3.55
C PHE A 73 -9.11 28.87 3.29
N ILE A 74 -7.85 29.33 3.31
CA ILE A 74 -6.68 28.45 3.22
C ILE A 74 -6.73 27.38 4.33
N GLY A 75 -6.97 27.78 5.59
CA GLY A 75 -7.06 26.82 6.69
C GLY A 75 -8.20 25.80 6.57
N ILE A 76 -9.30 26.14 5.87
CA ILE A 76 -10.37 25.19 5.56
C ILE A 76 -9.94 24.24 4.42
N LEU A 77 -9.30 24.77 3.39
CA LEU A 77 -8.79 24.00 2.26
C LEU A 77 -7.75 22.98 2.72
N ASP A 78 -6.83 23.36 3.60
CA ASP A 78 -5.82 22.46 4.18
C ASP A 78 -6.45 21.32 5.01
N GLN A 79 -7.53 21.62 5.74
CA GLN A 79 -8.30 20.61 6.48
C GLN A 79 -9.03 19.63 5.55
N LEU A 80 -9.59 20.14 4.45
CA LEU A 80 -10.23 19.30 3.42
C LEU A 80 -9.19 18.42 2.73
N ASP A 81 -8.06 18.98 2.33
CA ASP A 81 -6.95 18.25 1.70
C ASP A 81 -6.42 17.14 2.63
N SER A 82 -6.24 17.44 3.91
CA SER A 82 -5.85 16.45 4.93
C SER A 82 -6.88 15.31 5.06
N LYS A 83 -8.18 15.61 4.98
CA LYS A 83 -9.25 14.60 5.01
C LYS A 83 -9.27 13.76 3.73
N VAL A 84 -9.04 14.36 2.57
CA VAL A 84 -8.89 13.64 1.29
C VAL A 84 -7.69 12.71 1.34
N GLU A 85 -6.56 13.15 1.86
CA GLU A 85 -5.36 12.32 1.99
C GLU A 85 -5.55 11.17 2.99
N LYS A 86 -6.29 11.41 4.08
CA LYS A 86 -6.69 10.33 5.00
C LYS A 86 -7.59 9.30 4.29
N LEU A 87 -8.60 9.76 3.55
CA LEU A 87 -9.50 8.89 2.79
C LEU A 87 -8.72 8.07 1.74
N ARG A 88 -7.76 8.68 1.03
CA ARG A 88 -6.89 7.98 0.07
C ARG A 88 -6.12 6.84 0.74
N LYS A 89 -5.53 7.08 1.91
CA LYS A 89 -4.81 6.04 2.69
C LYS A 89 -5.75 4.92 3.13
N GLU A 90 -6.92 5.25 3.65
CA GLU A 90 -7.91 4.26 4.07
C GLU A 90 -8.41 3.41 2.87
N ALA A 91 -8.62 4.03 1.72
CA ALA A 91 -9.00 3.35 0.49
C ALA A 91 -7.90 2.40 -0.01
N LEU A 92 -6.62 2.79 0.07
CA LEU A 92 -5.49 1.90 -0.26
C LEU A 92 -5.45 0.67 0.66
N VAL A 93 -5.67 0.84 1.97
CA VAL A 93 -5.76 -0.29 2.91
C VAL A 93 -6.94 -1.21 2.59
N LEU A 94 -8.09 -0.66 2.19
CA LEU A 94 -9.22 -1.46 1.74
C LEU A 94 -8.93 -2.21 0.43
N GLN A 95 -8.16 -1.60 -0.46
CA GLN A 95 -7.70 -2.25 -1.69
C GLN A 95 -6.78 -3.43 -1.39
N GLU A 96 -5.79 -3.27 -0.50
CA GLU A 96 -4.93 -4.37 -0.04
C GLU A 96 -5.73 -5.53 0.57
N LYS A 97 -6.76 -5.22 1.38
CA LYS A 97 -7.65 -6.24 1.96
C LYS A 97 -8.46 -6.97 0.89
N LYS A 98 -8.94 -6.25 -0.13
CA LYS A 98 -9.63 -6.86 -1.27
C LYS A 98 -8.69 -7.82 -2.02
N ASP A 99 -7.47 -7.38 -2.30
CA ASP A 99 -6.47 -8.18 -3.02
C ASP A 99 -6.08 -9.43 -2.22
N PHE A 100 -5.93 -9.30 -0.89
CA PHE A 100 -5.71 -10.44 0.01
C PHE A 100 -6.85 -11.46 -0.04
N LEU A 101 -8.11 -11.00 -0.02
CA LEU A 101 -9.27 -11.89 -0.13
C LEU A 101 -9.32 -12.57 -1.49
N ALA A 102 -9.02 -11.84 -2.58
CA ALA A 102 -8.98 -12.40 -3.92
C ALA A 102 -7.92 -13.51 -4.01
N MET A 103 -6.72 -13.24 -3.51
CA MET A 103 -5.65 -14.24 -3.41
C MET A 103 -6.08 -15.47 -2.58
N SER A 104 -6.75 -15.24 -1.45
CA SER A 104 -7.23 -16.34 -0.58
C SER A 104 -8.26 -17.23 -1.28
N VAL A 105 -9.18 -16.62 -2.04
CA VAL A 105 -10.18 -17.34 -2.83
C VAL A 105 -9.51 -18.13 -3.96
N ASP A 106 -8.49 -17.57 -4.60
CA ASP A 106 -7.72 -18.26 -5.64
C ASP A 106 -6.90 -19.43 -5.08
N LEU A 107 -6.30 -19.28 -3.90
CA LEU A 107 -5.62 -20.37 -3.21
C LEU A 107 -6.56 -21.53 -2.88
N LEU A 108 -7.78 -21.23 -2.41
CA LEU A 108 -8.80 -22.24 -2.15
C LEU A 108 -9.22 -22.94 -3.44
N ARG A 109 -9.47 -22.18 -4.52
CA ARG A 109 -9.87 -22.71 -5.83
C ARG A 109 -8.84 -23.69 -6.41
N ASN A 110 -7.56 -23.41 -6.21
CA ASN A 110 -6.46 -24.20 -6.78
C ASN A 110 -5.90 -25.23 -5.80
N ASN A 111 -6.59 -25.48 -4.68
CA ASN A 111 -6.09 -26.37 -3.64
C ASN A 111 -6.13 -27.83 -4.09
N GLU A 112 -5.02 -28.55 -3.93
CA GLU A 112 -4.87 -29.95 -4.37
C GLU A 112 -5.85 -30.91 -3.67
N TYR A 113 -6.29 -30.61 -2.44
CA TYR A 113 -7.27 -31.42 -1.72
C TYR A 113 -8.64 -31.48 -2.41
N LEU A 114 -8.98 -30.50 -3.27
CA LEU A 114 -10.20 -30.54 -4.06
C LEU A 114 -10.21 -31.67 -5.10
N THR A 115 -9.05 -32.22 -5.45
CA THR A 115 -8.94 -33.37 -6.36
C THR A 115 -9.30 -34.70 -5.71
N GLY A 116 -9.25 -34.76 -4.37
CA GLY A 116 -9.61 -35.95 -3.59
C GLY A 116 -11.10 -36.06 -3.25
N LEU A 117 -11.89 -35.02 -3.58
CA LEU A 117 -13.33 -34.98 -3.35
C LEU A 117 -14.10 -35.63 -4.50
N ASP A 118 -15.31 -36.09 -4.22
CA ASP A 118 -16.19 -36.55 -5.28
C ASP A 118 -16.72 -35.38 -6.14
N GLU A 119 -17.41 -35.72 -7.22
CA GLU A 119 -17.89 -34.71 -8.18
C GLU A 119 -18.91 -33.75 -7.56
N ASN A 120 -19.81 -34.24 -6.69
CA ASN A 120 -20.86 -33.45 -6.06
C ASN A 120 -20.26 -32.48 -5.02
N GLU A 121 -19.36 -32.98 -4.16
CA GLU A 121 -18.65 -32.19 -3.15
C GLU A 121 -17.84 -31.06 -3.81
N ARG A 122 -17.14 -31.37 -4.91
CA ARG A 122 -16.35 -30.40 -5.66
C ARG A 122 -17.22 -29.37 -6.37
N GLU A 123 -18.37 -29.76 -6.93
CA GLU A 123 -19.35 -28.84 -7.53
C GLU A 123 -19.90 -27.88 -6.47
N GLU A 124 -20.26 -28.39 -5.29
CA GLU A 124 -20.77 -27.58 -4.18
C GLU A 124 -19.73 -26.53 -3.73
N ILE A 125 -18.48 -26.94 -3.52
CA ILE A 125 -17.39 -26.01 -3.17
C ILE A 125 -17.17 -24.97 -4.27
N ASN A 126 -17.18 -25.37 -5.54
CA ASN A 126 -17.03 -24.44 -6.66
C ASN A 126 -18.18 -23.41 -6.70
N CYS A 127 -19.42 -23.81 -6.40
CA CYS A 127 -20.53 -22.89 -6.25
C CYS A 127 -20.28 -21.85 -5.14
N TYR A 128 -19.76 -22.27 -3.98
CA TYR A 128 -19.41 -21.34 -2.91
C TYR A 128 -18.27 -20.40 -3.30
N VAL A 129 -17.20 -20.91 -3.91
CA VAL A 129 -16.08 -20.11 -4.42
C VAL A 129 -16.57 -19.08 -5.43
N GLN A 130 -17.37 -19.48 -6.42
CA GLN A 130 -17.93 -18.56 -7.42
C GLN A 130 -18.80 -17.48 -6.77
N ARG A 131 -19.65 -17.83 -5.81
CA ARG A 131 -20.48 -16.87 -5.09
C ARG A 131 -19.65 -15.86 -4.31
N ILE A 132 -18.58 -16.30 -3.64
CA ILE A 132 -17.67 -15.42 -2.90
C ILE A 132 -16.92 -14.51 -3.88
N SER A 133 -16.34 -15.06 -4.96
CA SER A 133 -15.68 -14.28 -6.01
C SER A 133 -16.62 -13.22 -6.60
N GLY A 134 -17.87 -13.59 -6.88
CA GLY A 134 -18.89 -12.68 -7.44
C GLY A 134 -19.33 -11.57 -6.49
N ARG A 135 -19.27 -11.78 -5.16
CA ARG A 135 -19.50 -10.71 -4.19
C ARG A 135 -18.27 -9.83 -4.01
N LEU A 136 -17.08 -10.40 -4.06
CA LEU A 136 -15.83 -9.64 -3.96
C LEU A 136 -15.62 -8.73 -5.17
N SER A 137 -16.06 -9.15 -6.36
CA SER A 137 -15.94 -8.34 -7.58
C SER A 137 -16.77 -7.07 -7.56
N THR A 138 -17.85 -6.99 -6.75
CA THR A 138 -18.65 -5.76 -6.63
C THR A 138 -17.97 -4.69 -5.77
N VAL A 139 -16.85 -5.00 -5.11
CA VAL A 139 -16.08 -4.03 -4.32
C VAL A 139 -15.09 -3.34 -5.27
N GLU A 140 -15.45 -2.16 -5.75
CA GLU A 140 -14.61 -1.35 -6.65
C GLU A 140 -13.96 -0.19 -5.89
N LEU A 141 -12.63 -0.11 -5.94
CA LEU A 141 -11.84 0.95 -5.32
C LEU A 141 -10.84 1.45 -6.35
N SER A 142 -10.75 2.78 -6.51
CA SER A 142 -9.81 3.41 -7.43
C SER A 142 -9.20 4.63 -6.75
N VAL A 143 -7.91 4.56 -6.47
CA VAL A 143 -7.10 5.67 -5.98
C VAL A 143 -6.03 5.94 -7.02
N CYS A 144 -6.17 7.05 -7.76
CA CYS A 144 -5.21 7.44 -8.79
C CYS A 144 -4.39 8.64 -8.32
N THR A 145 -3.14 8.70 -8.77
CA THR A 145 -2.33 9.92 -8.75
C THR A 145 -2.70 10.71 -10.01
N VAL A 146 -3.31 11.89 -9.83
CA VAL A 146 -3.63 12.79 -10.93
C VAL A 146 -2.33 13.46 -11.38
N ARG A 147 -2.07 13.43 -12.69
CA ARG A 147 -0.88 14.01 -13.30
C ARG A 147 -1.26 14.87 -14.48
N ASP A 148 -0.51 15.95 -14.69
CA ASP A 148 -0.50 16.65 -15.97
C ASP A 148 0.54 16.03 -16.93
N ARG A 149 0.57 16.55 -18.17
CA ARG A 149 1.47 16.03 -19.21
C ARG A 149 2.95 16.18 -18.85
N ALA A 150 3.33 17.30 -18.22
CA ALA A 150 4.72 17.55 -17.84
C ALA A 150 5.18 16.61 -16.71
N GLN A 151 4.29 16.31 -15.77
CA GLN A 151 4.50 15.34 -14.70
C GLN A 151 4.63 13.91 -15.24
N GLU A 152 3.82 13.53 -16.23
CA GLU A 152 3.95 12.23 -16.93
C GLU A 152 5.30 12.10 -17.65
N ASP A 153 5.70 13.11 -18.42
CA ASP A 153 6.98 13.11 -19.14
C ASP A 153 8.16 13.06 -18.14
N SER A 154 8.06 13.77 -17.02
CA SER A 154 9.05 13.74 -15.93
C SER A 154 9.15 12.35 -15.29
N LEU A 155 8.01 11.72 -14.98
CA LEU A 155 7.96 10.36 -14.43
C LEU A 155 8.54 9.33 -15.41
N HIS A 156 8.24 9.45 -16.70
CA HIS A 156 8.83 8.60 -17.73
C HIS A 156 10.36 8.76 -17.78
N HIS A 157 10.86 10.01 -17.66
CA HIS A 157 12.29 10.27 -17.62
C HIS A 157 12.95 9.62 -16.40
N VAL A 158 12.35 9.75 -15.21
CA VAL A 158 12.82 9.08 -13.98
C VAL A 158 12.88 7.57 -14.16
N ASN A 159 11.81 6.96 -14.69
CA ASN A 159 11.77 5.51 -14.93
C ASN A 159 12.87 5.06 -15.89
N SER A 160 13.10 5.81 -16.97
CA SER A 160 14.18 5.52 -17.93
C SER A 160 15.57 5.56 -17.28
N LEU A 161 15.79 6.48 -16.34
CA LEU A 161 17.05 6.55 -15.58
C LEU A 161 17.22 5.35 -14.63
N ILE A 162 16.14 4.91 -13.97
CA ILE A 162 16.15 3.73 -13.11
C ILE A 162 16.42 2.47 -13.94
N ASP A 163 15.78 2.35 -15.10
CA ASP A 163 15.94 1.17 -15.97
C ASP A 163 17.37 1.06 -16.52
N ALA A 164 18.06 2.20 -16.72
CA ALA A 164 19.48 2.22 -17.06
C ALA A 164 20.38 1.71 -15.92
N VAL A 165 19.98 1.90 -14.65
CA VAL A 165 20.68 1.31 -13.50
C VAL A 165 20.44 -0.19 -13.44
N ILE A 166 19.21 -0.65 -13.68
CA ILE A 166 18.87 -2.08 -13.67
C ILE A 166 19.58 -2.83 -14.80
N SER A 167 19.68 -2.21 -15.97
CA SER A 167 20.29 -2.80 -17.18
C SER A 167 21.82 -2.62 -17.25
N GLY A 168 22.42 -1.98 -16.24
CA GLY A 168 23.85 -1.70 -16.21
C GLY A 168 24.68 -2.99 -16.12
N PRO A 169 25.76 -3.14 -16.92
CA PRO A 169 26.58 -4.36 -16.91
C PRO A 169 27.45 -4.51 -15.66
N ASP A 170 27.66 -3.43 -14.90
CA ASP A 170 28.50 -3.39 -13.71
C ASP A 170 27.62 -3.17 -12.47
N SER A 171 27.59 -4.17 -11.59
CA SER A 171 26.78 -4.17 -10.37
C SER A 171 27.26 -3.13 -9.35
N VAL A 172 28.56 -2.81 -9.31
CA VAL A 172 29.15 -1.81 -8.43
C VAL A 172 28.74 -0.42 -8.89
N LEU A 173 28.91 -0.09 -10.17
CA LEU A 173 28.49 1.20 -10.72
C LEU A 173 26.97 1.40 -10.63
N SER A 174 26.19 0.33 -10.84
CA SER A 174 24.73 0.38 -10.69
C SER A 174 24.31 0.67 -9.25
N ARG A 175 24.97 0.04 -8.26
CA ARG A 175 24.72 0.35 -6.84
C ARG A 175 25.08 1.79 -6.50
N MET A 176 26.24 2.27 -6.96
CA MET A 176 26.66 3.66 -6.73
C MET A 176 25.65 4.65 -7.31
N ARG A 177 25.18 4.45 -8.55
CA ARG A 177 24.16 5.31 -9.17
C ARG A 177 22.82 5.23 -8.44
N CYS A 178 22.39 4.05 -8.02
CA CYS A 178 21.18 3.89 -7.21
C CYS A 178 21.27 4.69 -5.91
N GLN A 179 22.44 4.70 -5.26
CA GLN A 179 22.69 5.50 -4.06
C GLN A 179 22.61 7.02 -4.36
N GLN A 180 23.21 7.48 -5.46
CA GLN A 180 23.14 8.89 -5.88
C GLN A 180 21.68 9.35 -6.17
N PHE A 181 20.86 8.47 -6.74
CA PHE A 181 19.42 8.73 -6.93
C PHE A 181 18.67 8.81 -5.58
N LEU A 182 19.00 7.95 -4.62
CA LEU A 182 18.41 8.01 -3.27
C LEU A 182 18.78 9.29 -2.52
N ASN A 183 20.01 9.78 -2.70
CA ASN A 183 20.45 11.06 -2.15
C ASN A 183 19.61 12.21 -2.73
N ALA A 184 19.29 12.18 -4.03
CA ALA A 184 18.40 13.15 -4.67
C ALA A 184 16.94 13.10 -4.15
N CYS A 185 16.48 11.95 -3.63
CA CYS A 185 15.16 11.82 -2.99
C CYS A 185 15.10 12.37 -1.54
N SER A 186 16.21 12.88 -1.01
CA SER A 186 16.31 13.37 0.36
C SER A 186 16.69 14.86 0.34
N THR A 187 15.68 15.74 0.23
CA THR A 187 15.87 17.20 0.20
C THR A 187 16.01 17.81 1.61
N SER A 188 16.55 17.08 2.59
CA SER A 188 16.77 17.58 3.95
C SER A 188 18.21 17.37 4.37
N ASP A 189 18.85 18.49 4.74
CA ASP A 189 20.21 18.65 5.23
C ASP A 189 21.31 18.69 4.17
N SER A 190 21.31 19.80 3.43
CA SER A 190 22.55 20.41 2.97
C SER A 190 23.40 20.90 4.16
N SER A 191 23.81 20.00 5.06
CA SER A 191 25.12 20.19 5.69
C SER A 191 26.14 19.64 4.72
N ALA A 192 26.57 20.50 3.79
CA ALA A 192 27.81 20.32 3.06
C ALA A 192 28.95 20.29 4.08
N SER A 193 29.15 19.14 4.72
CA SER A 193 30.41 18.85 5.38
C SER A 193 31.42 18.65 4.27
N TYR A 194 32.58 19.29 4.41
CA TYR A 194 33.68 19.40 3.44
C TYR A 194 34.32 18.05 3.00
N SER A 195 33.61 16.93 3.16
CA SER A 195 34.02 15.56 2.81
C SER A 195 33.41 15.07 1.48
N GLU A 196 33.02 15.97 0.59
CA GLU A 196 32.45 15.63 -0.73
C GLU A 196 33.51 15.14 -1.73
N LEU A 197 34.80 15.20 -1.36
CA LEU A 197 35.92 14.87 -2.24
C LEU A 197 36.40 13.41 -2.18
N LEU A 198 35.84 12.56 -1.30
CA LEU A 198 36.40 11.22 -1.06
C LEU A 198 35.46 10.07 -1.42
N ASP A 199 34.15 10.28 -1.51
CA ASP A 199 33.19 9.23 -1.86
C ASP A 199 32.16 9.71 -2.91
N PRO A 200 32.30 9.30 -4.19
CA PRO A 200 31.35 9.63 -5.25
C PRO A 200 29.91 9.18 -4.95
N THR A 201 29.68 8.28 -4.00
CA THR A 201 28.34 7.80 -3.60
C THR A 201 27.60 8.78 -2.70
N MET A 202 28.26 9.82 -2.20
CA MET A 202 27.65 10.86 -1.34
C MET A 202 27.01 11.99 -2.15
N CYS A 203 27.33 12.13 -3.44
CA CYS A 203 26.74 13.16 -4.30
C CYS A 203 25.31 12.79 -4.73
N SER A 204 24.47 13.79 -4.98
CA SER A 204 23.18 13.58 -5.66
C SER A 204 23.30 13.73 -7.17
N ASP A 205 22.61 12.88 -7.94
CA ASP A 205 22.56 13.02 -9.40
C ASP A 205 21.62 14.16 -9.79
N LYS A 206 22.17 15.23 -10.37
CA LYS A 206 21.40 16.44 -10.71
C LYS A 206 20.39 16.25 -11.85
N LYS A 207 20.66 15.33 -12.77
CA LYS A 207 19.74 15.02 -13.86
C LYS A 207 18.52 14.27 -13.32
N PHE A 208 18.75 13.31 -12.44
CA PHE A 208 17.71 12.60 -11.74
C PHE A 208 16.92 13.53 -10.81
N GLU A 209 17.60 14.36 -10.01
CA GLU A 209 16.98 15.34 -9.11
C GLU A 209 16.03 16.28 -9.87
N SER A 210 16.46 16.83 -10.99
CA SER A 210 15.62 17.72 -11.82
C SER A 210 14.38 17.01 -12.35
N ALA A 211 14.49 15.75 -12.80
CA ALA A 211 13.34 14.99 -13.29
C ALA A 211 12.40 14.56 -12.15
N LEU A 212 12.97 14.23 -10.98
CA LEU A 212 12.22 13.87 -9.78
C LEU A 212 11.37 15.04 -9.27
N LEU A 213 11.91 16.26 -9.25
CA LEU A 213 11.19 17.46 -8.84
C LEU A 213 10.01 17.80 -9.77
N GLY A 214 10.06 17.37 -11.03
CA GLY A 214 8.96 17.48 -11.98
C GLY A 214 7.82 16.48 -11.74
N CYS A 215 8.01 15.48 -10.87
CA CYS A 215 6.98 14.49 -10.54
C CYS A 215 6.09 14.96 -9.38
N THR A 216 4.92 14.32 -9.23
CA THR A 216 4.05 14.55 -8.06
C THR A 216 4.73 14.11 -6.76
N LEU A 217 4.31 14.66 -5.62
CA LEU A 217 4.84 14.23 -4.31
C LEU A 217 4.58 12.73 -4.03
N ASP A 218 3.48 12.18 -4.51
CA ASP A 218 3.16 10.76 -4.39
C ASP A 218 4.12 9.89 -5.21
N ASP A 219 4.47 10.34 -6.43
CA ASP A 219 5.47 9.67 -7.26
C ASP A 219 6.84 9.72 -6.59
N GLN A 220 7.27 10.89 -6.09
CA GLN A 220 8.57 11.02 -5.43
C GLN A 220 8.72 10.05 -4.24
N LYS A 221 7.67 9.92 -3.41
CA LYS A 221 7.63 8.93 -2.31
C LYS A 221 7.71 7.49 -2.83
N THR A 222 6.99 7.19 -3.91
CA THR A 222 6.93 5.84 -4.50
C THR A 222 8.27 5.45 -5.15
N ILE A 223 8.88 6.38 -5.90
CA ILE A 223 10.20 6.24 -6.51
C ILE A 223 11.27 6.02 -5.43
N LYS A 224 11.23 6.78 -4.33
CA LYS A 224 12.15 6.59 -3.20
C LYS A 224 12.07 5.17 -2.64
N LYS A 225 10.86 4.65 -2.40
CA LYS A 225 10.66 3.26 -1.94
C LYS A 225 11.20 2.24 -2.96
N ARG A 226 10.93 2.45 -4.25
CA ARG A 226 11.45 1.59 -5.34
C ARG A 226 12.98 1.55 -5.33
N LEU A 227 13.63 2.71 -5.22
CA LEU A 227 15.08 2.81 -5.17
C LEU A 227 15.69 2.17 -3.92
N GLN A 228 15.04 2.29 -2.75
CA GLN A 228 15.48 1.62 -1.51
C GLN A 228 15.50 0.10 -1.69
N ALA A 229 14.41 -0.47 -2.22
CA ALA A 229 14.33 -1.90 -2.50
C ALA A 229 15.38 -2.35 -3.54
N LEU A 230 15.57 -1.56 -4.61
CA LEU A 230 16.57 -1.83 -5.63
C LEU A 230 17.99 -1.82 -5.06
N LEU A 231 18.32 -0.85 -4.19
CA LEU A 231 19.63 -0.76 -3.55
C LEU A 231 19.91 -1.98 -2.66
N THR A 232 18.91 -2.43 -1.88
CA THR A 232 19.03 -3.65 -1.08
C THR A 232 19.38 -4.85 -1.96
N TYR A 233 18.69 -5.01 -3.09
CA TYR A 233 18.96 -6.06 -4.06
C TYR A 233 20.38 -5.98 -4.66
N LEU A 234 20.79 -4.80 -5.14
CA LEU A 234 22.12 -4.57 -5.72
C LEU A 234 23.26 -4.72 -4.71
N THR A 235 22.98 -4.55 -3.42
CA THR A 235 23.97 -4.79 -2.35
C THR A 235 24.17 -6.30 -2.15
N GLN A 236 23.08 -7.07 -2.09
CA GLN A 236 23.14 -8.53 -1.96
C GLN A 236 23.90 -9.18 -3.13
N GLN A 237 23.70 -8.70 -4.36
CA GLN A 237 24.39 -9.26 -5.54
C GLN A 237 25.91 -9.10 -5.52
N THR A 238 26.43 -8.12 -4.80
CA THR A 238 27.86 -7.76 -4.86
C THR A 238 28.63 -8.22 -3.63
N VAL A 239 27.94 -8.62 -2.58
CA VAL A 239 28.54 -9.35 -1.44
C VAL A 239 28.80 -10.82 -1.80
N VAL A 240 28.14 -11.35 -2.83
CA VAL A 240 28.23 -12.76 -3.26
C VAL A 240 29.25 -12.97 -4.41
N GLN A 241 29.96 -11.92 -4.83
CA GLN A 241 31.02 -12.00 -5.86
C GLN A 241 32.42 -12.07 -5.26
#